data_AF-A0AA96TIA5-F1
#
_entry.id   AF-A0AA96TIA5-F1
#
_cell.length_a   1.000
_cell.length_b   1.000
_cell.length_c   1.000
_cell.angle_alpha   90.00
_cell.angle_beta   90.00
_cell.angle_gamma   90.00
#
_symmetry.space_group_name_H-M   'P 1'
#
loop_
_entity.id
_entity.type
_entity.pdbx_description
1 polymer ?
#
loop_
_entity_poly.entity_id
_entity_poly.type
_entity_poly.pdbx_seq_one_letter_code
_entity_poly.pdbx_strand_id
1 'polypeptide(L)'
;MIPGVAVGRSGGVTVVLVPEGAVAGVDTRGAPLGTRETDLLDPPNLVQQVHAVCVVSGGSRGLAAVDGVVRWLAERHHGFPVGAEPHEVVPLVPAAAVPDCPPSTSAEGYAACTSAVEVGASTTVGDHSVGGFALAGVGVVVTDAALTKAQCRRLAMSAHDGLVRSGHRGPATVFALATGHRTPASPPQLDTLCTTAAALLEPL
;
A
#
# COMPACT_ATOMS: atom_id res chain seq x y z
N MET A 1 -8.19 -13.32 6.66
CA MET A 1 -6.97 -13.35 5.85
C MET A 1 -7.32 -12.86 4.45
N ILE A 2 -6.51 -11.98 3.87
CA ILE A 2 -6.64 -11.54 2.48
C ILE A 2 -5.64 -12.37 1.66
N PRO A 3 -6.09 -13.20 0.70
CA PRO A 3 -5.19 -14.03 -0.11
C PRO A 3 -4.17 -13.19 -0.87
N GLY A 4 -2.95 -13.71 -1.01
CA GLY A 4 -1.90 -13.09 -1.82
C GLY A 4 -1.26 -11.83 -1.25
N VAL A 5 -1.49 -11.53 0.04
CA VAL A 5 -0.93 -10.34 0.73
C VAL A 5 0.06 -10.78 1.81
N ALA A 6 1.31 -10.33 1.69
CA ALA A 6 2.33 -10.51 2.71
C ALA A 6 2.83 -9.16 3.23
N VAL A 7 3.15 -9.09 4.53
CA VAL A 7 3.73 -7.88 5.15
C VAL A 7 5.07 -8.23 5.77
N GLY A 8 6.08 -7.45 5.42
CA GLY A 8 7.45 -7.62 5.87
C GLY A 8 7.98 -6.36 6.54
N ARG A 9 8.94 -6.55 7.46
CA ARG A 9 9.52 -5.48 8.27
C ARG A 9 11.01 -5.66 8.46
N SER A 10 11.77 -4.59 8.33
CA SER A 10 13.20 -4.53 8.67
C SER A 10 13.67 -3.08 8.76
N GLY A 11 14.41 -2.71 9.81
CA GLY A 11 15.11 -1.42 9.87
C GLY A 11 14.27 -0.16 9.57
N GLY A 12 13.05 -0.09 10.11
CA GLY A 12 12.13 1.05 9.85
C GLY A 12 11.41 0.99 8.49
N VAL A 13 11.62 -0.05 7.69
CA VAL A 13 10.84 -0.34 6.50
C VAL A 13 9.72 -1.30 6.86
N THR A 14 8.49 -0.95 6.46
CA THR A 14 7.37 -1.88 6.38
C THR A 14 6.93 -1.97 4.92
N VAL A 15 6.95 -3.17 4.34
CA VAL A 15 6.51 -3.41 2.96
C VAL A 15 5.25 -4.27 2.97
N VAL A 16 4.26 -3.88 2.16
CA VAL A 16 3.12 -4.73 1.81
C VAL A 16 3.40 -5.28 0.42
N LEU A 17 3.59 -6.60 0.31
CA LEU A 17 3.82 -7.31 -0.94
C LEU A 17 2.51 -7.93 -1.44
N VAL A 18 2.28 -7.79 -2.74
CA VAL A 18 1.17 -8.37 -3.49
C VAL A 18 1.74 -8.95 -4.81
N PRO A 19 2.39 -10.13 -4.77
CA PRO A 19 3.14 -10.68 -5.91
C PRO A 19 2.30 -10.90 -7.18
N GLU A 20 1.00 -11.15 -7.03
CA GLU A 20 0.06 -11.29 -8.15
C GLU A 20 -0.42 -9.95 -8.72
N GLY A 21 0.01 -8.84 -8.12
CA GLY A 21 -0.42 -7.49 -8.47
C GLY A 21 -1.72 -7.08 -7.76
N ALA A 22 -1.81 -5.82 -7.37
CA ALA A 22 -3.04 -5.23 -6.85
C ALA A 22 -3.30 -3.89 -7.51
N VAL A 23 -4.58 -3.62 -7.79
CA VAL A 23 -5.01 -2.26 -8.15
C VAL A 23 -4.83 -1.38 -6.93
N ALA A 24 -4.23 -0.21 -7.09
CA ALA A 24 -3.94 0.66 -5.97
C ALA A 24 -4.41 2.10 -6.20
N GLY A 25 -4.68 2.78 -5.09
CA GLY A 25 -5.00 4.19 -5.02
C GLY A 25 -4.32 4.83 -3.81
N VAL A 26 -4.19 6.15 -3.83
CA VAL A 26 -3.56 6.91 -2.75
C VAL A 26 -4.36 8.18 -2.45
N ASP A 27 -4.40 8.55 -1.17
CA ASP A 27 -4.85 9.85 -0.70
C ASP A 27 -3.76 10.50 0.15
N THR A 28 -3.17 11.59 -0.34
CA THR A 28 -2.15 12.36 0.38
C THR A 28 -2.72 13.72 0.74
N ARG A 29 -2.70 14.07 2.04
CA ARG A 29 -3.16 15.36 2.56
C ARG A 29 -2.02 16.02 3.33
N GLY A 30 -1.65 17.24 2.92
CA GLY A 30 -0.45 17.94 3.39
C GLY A 30 0.80 17.60 2.58
N ALA A 31 1.94 18.22 2.90
CA ALA A 31 3.23 17.88 2.32
C ALA A 31 3.86 16.73 3.13
N PRO A 32 3.79 15.45 2.68
CA PRO A 32 4.44 14.35 3.38
C PRO A 32 5.96 14.57 3.40
N LEU A 33 6.61 14.06 4.44
CA LEU A 33 8.08 14.17 4.62
C LEU A 33 8.87 13.55 3.45
N GLY A 34 8.20 12.71 2.66
CA GLY A 34 8.61 12.26 1.34
C GLY A 34 7.61 11.22 0.82
N THR A 35 7.27 11.31 -0.46
CA THR A 35 6.57 10.25 -1.19
C THR A 35 7.38 9.86 -2.42
N ARG A 36 7.14 8.64 -2.90
CA ARG A 36 7.68 8.15 -4.16
C ARG A 36 6.56 7.51 -4.95
N GLU A 37 6.55 7.77 -6.26
CA GLU A 37 5.72 7.03 -7.22
C GLU A 37 4.21 7.05 -6.92
N THR A 38 3.70 8.13 -6.32
CA THR A 38 2.27 8.29 -6.05
C THR A 38 1.47 8.61 -7.31
N ASP A 39 2.06 9.36 -8.25
CA ASP A 39 1.35 9.83 -9.45
C ASP A 39 0.86 8.65 -10.30
N LEU A 40 1.61 7.55 -10.39
CA LEU A 40 1.17 6.36 -11.14
C LEU A 40 -0.14 5.77 -10.63
N LEU A 41 -0.54 6.06 -9.39
CA LEU A 41 -1.77 5.57 -8.77
C LEU A 41 -3.01 6.39 -9.19
N ASP A 42 -2.83 7.51 -9.88
CA ASP A 42 -3.95 8.27 -10.40
C ASP A 42 -4.78 7.44 -11.40
N PRO A 43 -6.13 7.46 -11.32
CA PRO A 43 -6.99 6.68 -12.19
C PRO A 43 -6.72 6.76 -13.70
N PRO A 44 -6.39 7.93 -14.30
CA PRO A 44 -6.11 8.01 -15.74
C PRO A 44 -4.75 7.40 -16.16
N ASN A 45 -3.85 7.10 -15.21
CA ASN A 45 -2.50 6.67 -15.55
C ASN A 45 -2.42 5.20 -15.93
N LEU A 46 -1.48 4.90 -16.84
CA LEU A 46 -1.32 3.61 -17.52
C LEU A 46 -1.21 2.41 -16.59
N VAL A 47 -0.44 2.56 -15.50
CA VAL A 47 -0.14 1.46 -14.57
C VAL A 47 -1.42 1.04 -13.86
N GLN A 48 -1.86 -0.20 -14.10
CA GLN A 48 -3.10 -0.72 -13.49
C GLN A 48 -2.86 -1.40 -12.15
N GLN A 49 -1.69 -1.99 -11.95
CA GLN A 49 -1.35 -2.77 -10.76
C GLN A 49 0.05 -2.46 -10.26
N VAL A 50 0.23 -2.54 -8.95
CA VAL A 50 1.53 -2.50 -8.27
C VAL A 50 1.75 -3.82 -7.53
N HIS A 51 3.02 -4.13 -7.28
CA HIS A 51 3.42 -5.38 -6.60
C HIS A 51 3.85 -5.16 -5.15
N ALA A 52 4.05 -3.89 -4.76
CA ALA A 52 4.38 -3.52 -3.40
C ALA A 52 3.99 -2.07 -3.09
N VAL A 53 3.72 -1.79 -1.81
CA VAL A 53 3.70 -0.43 -1.24
C VAL A 53 4.57 -0.43 0.00
N CYS A 54 5.32 0.67 0.21
CA CYS A 54 6.28 0.77 1.31
C CYS A 54 6.02 1.96 2.23
N VAL A 55 6.20 1.73 3.53
CA VAL A 55 6.34 2.77 4.54
C VAL A 55 7.79 2.75 5.02
N VAL A 56 8.47 3.88 5.00
CA VAL A 56 9.91 3.96 5.31
C VAL A 56 10.22 5.01 6.36
N SER A 57 11.21 4.75 7.22
CA SER A 57 11.66 5.67 8.25
C SER A 57 12.68 6.69 7.76
N GLY A 58 12.71 7.87 8.38
CA GLY A 58 13.73 8.90 8.19
C GLY A 58 13.50 9.85 7.01
N GLY A 59 12.23 10.16 6.74
CA GLY A 59 11.82 11.19 5.78
C GLY A 59 12.26 10.90 4.34
N SER A 60 12.43 11.95 3.54
CA SER A 60 12.82 11.84 2.12
C SER A 60 14.11 11.03 1.89
N ARG A 61 15.06 11.06 2.83
CA ARG A 61 16.28 10.24 2.76
C ARG A 61 15.99 8.74 2.90
N GLY A 62 15.00 8.38 3.69
CA GLY A 62 14.54 7.00 3.88
C GLY A 62 13.96 6.35 2.63
N LEU A 63 13.52 7.16 1.65
CA LEU A 63 13.03 6.65 0.36
C LEU A 63 14.12 5.88 -0.42
N ALA A 64 15.40 6.01 -0.07
CA ALA A 64 16.47 5.16 -0.59
C ALA A 64 16.26 3.66 -0.26
N ALA A 65 15.47 3.33 0.77
CA ALA A 65 15.09 1.95 1.06
C ALA A 65 14.27 1.30 -0.04
N VAL A 66 13.50 2.10 -0.81
CA VAL A 66 12.66 1.60 -1.90
C VAL A 66 13.50 0.93 -2.99
N ASP A 67 14.75 1.34 -3.20
CA ASP A 67 15.64 0.71 -4.18
C ASP A 67 15.93 -0.76 -3.84
N GLY A 68 15.93 -1.11 -2.55
CA GLY A 68 16.04 -2.50 -2.10
C GLY A 68 14.82 -3.34 -2.44
N VAL A 69 13.64 -2.75 -2.34
CA VAL A 69 12.36 -3.38 -2.69
C VAL A 69 12.27 -3.56 -4.21
N VAL A 70 12.63 -2.52 -4.97
CA VAL A 70 12.74 -2.59 -6.44
C VAL A 70 13.67 -3.72 -6.86
N ARG A 71 14.85 -3.84 -6.24
CA ARG A 71 15.78 -4.93 -6.51
C ARG A 71 15.16 -6.30 -6.21
N TRP A 72 14.52 -6.46 -5.05
CA TRP A 72 13.89 -7.73 -4.65
C TRP A 72 12.79 -8.17 -5.62
N LEU A 73 11.97 -7.21 -6.09
CA LEU A 73 10.90 -7.44 -7.07
C LEU A 73 11.47 -7.74 -8.47
N ALA A 74 12.49 -7.01 -8.92
CA ALA A 74 13.15 -7.23 -10.21
C ALA A 74 13.72 -8.66 -10.32
N GLU A 75 14.40 -9.14 -9.27
CA GLU A 75 14.95 -10.50 -9.18
C GLU A 75 13.88 -11.60 -9.32
N ARG A 76 12.60 -11.25 -9.09
CA ARG A 76 11.44 -12.15 -9.17
C ARG A 76 10.51 -11.84 -10.33
N HIS A 77 10.90 -10.91 -11.20
CA HIS A 77 10.13 -10.48 -12.36
C HIS A 77 8.75 -9.89 -12.00
N HIS A 78 8.65 -9.27 -10.83
CA HIS A 78 7.46 -8.54 -10.42
C HIS A 78 7.59 -7.07 -10.81
N GLY A 79 6.72 -6.59 -11.70
CA GLY A 79 6.72 -5.20 -12.12
C GLY A 79 5.78 -4.94 -13.28
N PHE A 80 5.77 -3.69 -13.74
CA PHE A 80 5.05 -3.30 -14.94
C PHE A 80 5.75 -3.88 -16.18
N PRO A 81 5.07 -4.65 -17.03
CA PRO A 81 5.69 -5.25 -18.21
C PRO A 81 6.05 -4.17 -19.23
N VAL A 82 7.30 -4.17 -19.71
CA VAL A 82 7.82 -3.22 -20.71
C VAL A 82 8.37 -3.90 -21.96
N GLY A 83 8.42 -5.23 -21.97
CA GLY A 83 8.93 -6.01 -23.08
C GLY A 83 8.07 -7.25 -23.36
N ALA A 84 8.58 -8.09 -24.26
CA ALA A 84 7.88 -9.31 -24.68
C ALA A 84 8.16 -10.47 -23.71
N GLU A 85 9.33 -10.46 -23.07
CA GLU A 85 9.73 -11.54 -22.18
C GLU A 85 9.22 -11.31 -20.75
N PRO A 86 8.86 -12.36 -20.00
CA PRO A 86 8.32 -12.22 -18.64
C PRO A 86 9.24 -11.51 -17.65
N HIS A 87 10.54 -11.49 -17.89
CA HIS A 87 11.53 -10.83 -17.04
C HIS A 87 11.73 -9.34 -17.36
N GLU A 88 11.19 -8.86 -18.48
CA GLU A 88 11.29 -7.47 -18.93
C GLU A 88 10.24 -6.62 -18.24
N VAL A 89 10.46 -6.38 -16.94
CA VAL A 89 9.56 -5.61 -16.08
C VAL A 89 10.25 -4.42 -15.44
N VAL A 90 9.47 -3.38 -15.14
CA VAL A 90 9.86 -2.23 -14.33
C VAL A 90 9.12 -2.32 -12.98
N PRO A 91 9.79 -2.65 -11.87
CA PRO A 91 9.15 -2.63 -10.56
C PRO A 91 8.78 -1.20 -10.18
N LEU A 92 7.50 -0.99 -9.91
CA LEU A 92 6.92 0.29 -9.50
C LEU A 92 6.45 0.18 -8.06
N VAL A 93 7.02 1.00 -7.18
CA VAL A 93 6.86 0.85 -5.72
C VAL A 93 6.48 2.19 -5.10
N PRO A 94 5.17 2.47 -5.01
CA PRO A 94 4.70 3.63 -4.26
C PRO A 94 5.14 3.54 -2.80
N ALA A 95 5.59 4.67 -2.26
CA ALA A 95 6.05 4.73 -0.88
C ALA A 95 5.76 6.07 -0.22
N ALA A 96 5.65 6.05 1.11
CA ALA A 96 5.59 7.24 1.94
C ALA A 96 6.55 7.12 3.13
N ALA A 97 7.17 8.23 3.49
CA ALA A 97 8.11 8.32 4.58
C ALA A 97 7.44 8.82 5.87
N VAL A 98 7.83 8.23 7.00
CA VAL A 98 7.39 8.62 8.35
C VAL A 98 8.50 9.37 9.11
N PRO A 99 8.12 10.22 10.11
CA PRO A 99 9.07 10.96 10.93
C PRO A 99 9.88 10.10 11.92
N ASP A 100 10.87 10.74 12.55
CA ASP A 100 11.44 10.39 13.86
C ASP A 100 12.22 9.06 14.02
N CYS A 101 12.84 8.58 12.95
CA CYS A 101 13.73 7.41 13.01
C CYS A 101 14.91 7.61 12.04
N PRO A 102 16.08 7.00 12.26
CA PRO A 102 17.17 7.00 11.27
C PRO A 102 16.67 6.64 9.85
N PRO A 103 17.23 7.25 8.80
CA PRO A 103 16.87 6.92 7.42
C PRO A 103 17.08 5.44 7.12
N SER A 104 16.01 4.77 6.71
CA SER A 104 16.08 3.41 6.22
C SER A 104 16.94 3.32 4.96
N THR A 105 17.59 2.18 4.79
CA THR A 105 18.56 1.89 3.74
C THR A 105 18.01 0.90 2.72
N SER A 106 18.61 0.88 1.53
CA SER A 106 18.28 -0.11 0.49
C SER A 106 18.42 -1.56 0.99
N ALA A 107 19.42 -1.86 1.82
CA ALA A 107 19.58 -3.19 2.40
C ALA A 107 18.39 -3.59 3.30
N GLU A 108 17.88 -2.65 4.10
CA GLU A 108 16.71 -2.87 4.95
C GLU A 108 15.44 -3.05 4.13
N GLY A 109 15.26 -2.32 3.02
CA GLY A 109 14.14 -2.53 2.10
C GLY A 109 14.11 -3.92 1.50
N TYR A 110 15.27 -4.43 1.06
CA TYR A 110 15.39 -5.81 0.56
C TYR A 110 15.11 -6.85 1.66
N ALA A 111 15.67 -6.63 2.85
CA ALA A 111 15.46 -7.50 4.01
C ALA A 111 14.00 -7.52 4.46
N ALA A 112 13.29 -6.39 4.38
CA ALA A 112 11.86 -6.31 4.69
C ALA A 112 11.04 -7.18 3.73
N CYS A 113 11.36 -7.20 2.44
CA CYS A 113 10.69 -8.09 1.50
C CYS A 113 10.96 -9.57 1.82
N THR A 114 12.18 -9.89 2.22
CA THR A 114 12.59 -11.24 2.59
C THR A 114 11.93 -11.73 3.88
N SER A 115 11.64 -10.83 4.82
CA SER A 115 10.96 -11.14 6.08
C SER A 115 9.43 -11.15 5.97
N ALA A 116 8.88 -10.93 4.78
CA ALA A 116 7.44 -10.81 4.58
C ALA A 116 6.70 -12.13 4.86
N VAL A 117 5.63 -12.03 5.64
CA VAL A 117 4.75 -13.15 6.00
C VAL A 117 3.30 -12.80 5.70
N GLU A 118 2.49 -13.80 5.37
CA GLU A 118 1.07 -13.61 5.11
C GLU A 118 0.35 -13.05 6.34
N VAL A 119 -0.56 -12.09 6.11
CA VAL A 119 -1.28 -11.43 7.20
C VAL A 119 -2.68 -12.03 7.39
N GLY A 120 -2.93 -12.54 8.61
CA GLY A 120 -4.21 -13.16 8.97
C GLY A 120 -5.31 -12.18 9.39
N ALA A 121 -4.96 -11.00 9.91
CA ALA A 121 -5.92 -10.05 10.49
C ALA A 121 -6.67 -9.27 9.41
N SER A 122 -7.97 -9.51 9.29
CA SER A 122 -8.90 -8.80 8.41
C SER A 122 -10.31 -8.81 8.99
N THR A 123 -11.11 -7.83 8.64
CA THR A 123 -12.55 -7.76 8.91
C THR A 123 -13.32 -8.16 7.66
N THR A 124 -14.42 -8.89 7.84
CA THR A 124 -15.29 -9.32 6.74
C THR A 124 -16.36 -8.27 6.46
N VAL A 125 -16.57 -7.96 5.17
CA VAL A 125 -17.60 -7.07 4.65
C VAL A 125 -18.36 -7.79 3.54
N GLY A 126 -19.51 -8.39 3.87
CA GLY A 126 -20.19 -9.31 2.97
C GLY A 126 -19.30 -10.50 2.62
N ASP A 127 -19.00 -10.69 1.34
CA ASP A 127 -18.13 -11.77 0.84
C ASP A 127 -16.65 -11.32 0.68
N HIS A 128 -16.33 -10.10 1.10
CA HIS A 128 -15.02 -9.48 0.98
C HIS A 128 -14.30 -9.38 2.32
N SER A 129 -12.98 -9.34 2.27
CA SER A 129 -12.10 -9.10 3.40
C SER A 129 -11.40 -7.75 3.23
N VAL A 130 -11.28 -7.00 4.33
CA VAL A 130 -10.52 -5.74 4.37
C VAL A 130 -9.66 -5.70 5.63
N GLY A 131 -8.42 -5.26 5.51
CA GLY A 131 -7.46 -5.16 6.60
C GLY A 131 -6.55 -3.96 6.38
N GLY A 132 -5.88 -3.51 7.42
CA GLY A 132 -5.01 -2.35 7.30
C GLY A 132 -4.26 -2.02 8.58
N PHE A 133 -3.35 -1.09 8.47
CA PHE A 133 -2.57 -0.54 9.58
C PHE A 133 -2.19 0.91 9.30
N ALA A 134 -1.85 1.66 10.35
CA ALA A 134 -1.25 2.97 10.24
C ALA A 134 0.06 3.05 11.02
N LEU A 135 1.02 3.81 10.50
CA LEU A 135 2.32 4.10 11.11
C LEU A 135 2.59 5.59 10.96
N ALA A 136 2.57 6.35 12.06
CA ALA A 136 3.00 7.75 12.13
C ALA A 136 2.55 8.63 10.93
N GLY A 137 1.25 8.61 10.62
CA GLY A 137 0.66 9.39 9.52
C GLY A 137 0.59 8.67 8.17
N VAL A 138 1.13 7.47 8.04
CA VAL A 138 1.01 6.65 6.82
C VAL A 138 0.09 5.47 7.07
N GLY A 139 -1.01 5.40 6.31
CA GLY A 139 -1.97 4.30 6.36
C GLY A 139 -1.82 3.36 5.17
N VAL A 140 -2.04 2.07 5.38
CA VAL A 140 -2.21 1.09 4.29
C VAL A 140 -3.44 0.25 4.56
N VAL A 141 -4.35 0.20 3.59
CA VAL A 141 -5.55 -0.65 3.60
C VAL A 141 -5.50 -1.60 2.42
N VAL A 142 -5.89 -2.85 2.62
CA VAL A 142 -5.92 -3.88 1.59
C VAL A 142 -7.27 -4.57 1.61
N THR A 143 -7.79 -4.95 0.44
CA THR A 143 -9.00 -5.76 0.28
C THR A 143 -8.86 -6.83 -0.81
N ASP A 144 -9.66 -7.90 -0.70
CA ASP A 144 -9.80 -8.94 -1.74
C ASP A 144 -10.81 -8.59 -2.84
N ALA A 145 -11.64 -7.56 -2.65
CA ALA A 145 -12.61 -7.11 -3.64
C ALA A 145 -11.91 -6.63 -4.93
N ALA A 146 -12.49 -6.91 -6.09
CA ALA A 146 -12.05 -6.30 -7.34
C ALA A 146 -12.54 -4.84 -7.40
N LEU A 147 -11.60 -3.89 -7.28
CA LEU A 147 -11.86 -2.45 -7.31
C LEU A 147 -11.10 -1.79 -8.45
N THR A 148 -11.67 -0.75 -9.04
CA THR A 148 -10.98 0.16 -9.96
C THR A 148 -10.03 1.10 -9.21
N LYS A 149 -9.10 1.77 -9.90
CA LYS A 149 -8.22 2.79 -9.29
C LYS A 149 -8.99 3.92 -8.62
N ALA A 150 -10.11 4.35 -9.22
CA ALA A 150 -10.98 5.36 -8.64
C ALA A 150 -11.64 4.89 -7.34
N GLN A 151 -12.06 3.62 -7.28
CA GLN A 151 -12.62 3.01 -6.07
C GLN A 151 -11.54 2.80 -5.00
N CYS A 152 -10.31 2.42 -5.38
CA CYS A 152 -9.18 2.35 -4.44
C CYS A 152 -8.84 3.73 -3.88
N ARG A 153 -8.83 4.78 -4.71
CA ARG A 153 -8.65 6.16 -4.25
C ARG A 153 -9.74 6.57 -3.26
N ARG A 154 -11.00 6.24 -3.55
CA ARG A 154 -12.12 6.47 -2.62
C ARG A 154 -11.91 5.73 -1.29
N LEU A 155 -11.48 4.48 -1.34
CA LEU A 155 -11.17 3.67 -0.15
C LEU A 155 -10.06 4.32 0.69
N ALA A 156 -8.98 4.78 0.03
CA ALA A 156 -7.88 5.50 0.68
C ALA A 156 -8.36 6.82 1.34
N MET A 157 -9.21 7.58 0.65
CA MET A 157 -9.78 8.82 1.20
C MET A 157 -10.62 8.57 2.46
N SER A 158 -11.47 7.53 2.46
CA SER A 158 -12.27 7.18 3.63
C SER A 158 -11.42 6.64 4.77
N ALA A 159 -10.41 5.82 4.47
CA ALA A 159 -9.44 5.35 5.44
C ALA A 159 -8.69 6.51 6.12
N HIS A 160 -8.34 7.54 5.35
CA HIS A 160 -7.73 8.77 5.86
C HIS A 160 -8.60 9.46 6.91
N ASP A 161 -9.92 9.48 6.73
CA ASP A 161 -10.81 10.08 7.73
C ASP A 161 -10.71 9.35 9.07
N GLY A 162 -10.43 8.04 9.07
CA GLY A 162 -10.10 7.26 10.27
C GLY A 162 -8.85 7.76 10.99
N LEU A 163 -7.78 7.98 10.23
CA LEU A 163 -6.52 8.53 10.75
C LEU A 163 -6.71 9.93 11.36
N VAL A 164 -7.55 10.77 10.75
CA VAL A 164 -7.90 12.08 11.33
C VAL A 164 -8.68 11.91 12.64
N ARG A 165 -9.65 10.99 12.70
CA ARG A 165 -10.41 10.71 13.92
C ARG A 165 -9.56 10.12 15.03
N SER A 166 -8.50 9.39 14.71
CA SER A 166 -7.52 8.90 15.68
C SER A 166 -6.72 9.99 16.40
N GLY A 167 -6.91 11.26 16.02
CA GLY A 167 -6.16 12.38 16.59
C GLY A 167 -4.93 12.79 15.77
N HIS A 168 -4.61 12.14 14.65
CA HIS A 168 -3.52 12.59 13.78
C HIS A 168 -3.84 13.97 13.20
N ARG A 169 -2.86 14.89 13.24
CA ARG A 169 -3.00 16.28 12.74
C ARG A 169 -1.90 16.69 11.76
N GLY A 170 -0.92 15.83 11.53
CA GLY A 170 0.19 16.10 10.62
C GLY A 170 -0.15 15.75 9.17
N PRO A 171 0.78 16.01 8.24
CA PRO A 171 0.71 15.45 6.89
C PRO A 171 0.52 13.94 6.94
N ALA A 172 -0.24 13.40 6.01
CA ALA A 172 -0.56 11.98 5.98
C ALA A 172 -0.78 11.47 4.56
N THR A 173 -0.45 10.20 4.38
CA THR A 173 -0.61 9.48 3.11
C THR A 173 -1.26 8.13 3.40
N VAL A 174 -2.36 7.84 2.74
CA VAL A 174 -3.03 6.53 2.86
C VAL A 174 -3.02 5.84 1.50
N PHE A 175 -2.54 4.60 1.49
CA PHE A 175 -2.60 3.72 0.32
C PHE A 175 -3.74 2.72 0.50
N ALA A 176 -4.43 2.43 -0.60
CA ALA A 176 -5.42 1.36 -0.68
C ALA A 176 -5.04 0.40 -1.79
N LEU A 177 -5.05 -0.91 -1.50
CA LEU A 177 -4.77 -1.97 -2.46
C LEU A 177 -5.96 -2.93 -2.57
N ALA A 178 -6.28 -3.33 -3.78
CA ALA A 178 -7.33 -4.29 -4.10
C ALA A 178 -6.73 -5.43 -4.92
N THR A 179 -6.67 -6.62 -4.31
CA THR A 179 -6.05 -7.80 -4.94
C THR A 179 -6.95 -8.46 -5.99
N GLY A 180 -8.26 -8.21 -5.95
CA GLY A 180 -9.19 -8.70 -6.99
C GLY A 180 -9.46 -10.20 -6.97
N HIS A 181 -9.11 -10.92 -5.90
CA HIS A 181 -9.42 -12.34 -5.74
C HIS A 181 -10.92 -12.63 -5.61
N ARG A 182 -11.74 -11.62 -5.28
CA ARG A 182 -13.20 -11.71 -5.20
C ARG A 182 -13.87 -10.87 -6.28
N THR A 183 -15.16 -11.10 -6.47
CA THR A 183 -16.00 -10.35 -7.40
C THR A 183 -15.94 -8.84 -7.15
N PRO A 184 -16.27 -8.01 -8.15
CA PRO A 184 -16.41 -6.58 -7.94
C PRO A 184 -17.41 -6.28 -6.82
N ALA A 185 -17.04 -5.37 -5.92
CA ALA A 185 -17.95 -4.93 -4.87
C ALA A 185 -19.12 -4.14 -5.48
N SER A 186 -20.35 -4.50 -5.10
CA SER A 186 -21.53 -3.69 -5.40
C SER A 186 -21.42 -2.31 -4.74
N PRO A 187 -22.15 -1.27 -5.21
CA PRO A 187 -22.07 0.06 -4.60
C PRO A 187 -22.27 0.08 -3.07
N PRO A 188 -23.25 -0.65 -2.48
CA PRO A 188 -23.40 -0.71 -1.02
C PRO A 188 -22.25 -1.44 -0.30
N GLN A 189 -21.69 -2.48 -0.92
CA GLN A 189 -20.50 -3.16 -0.38
C GLN A 189 -19.28 -2.24 -0.40
N LEU A 190 -19.10 -1.44 -1.47
CA LEU A 190 -18.03 -0.45 -1.53
C LEU A 190 -18.18 0.62 -0.45
N ASP A 191 -19.39 1.10 -0.19
CA ASP A 191 -19.65 2.05 0.89
C ASP A 191 -19.28 1.45 2.26
N THR A 192 -19.65 0.18 2.48
CA THR A 192 -19.30 -0.53 3.72
C THR A 192 -17.79 -0.75 3.83
N LEU A 193 -17.11 -1.13 2.75
CA LEU A 193 -15.64 -1.23 2.69
C LEU A 193 -14.99 0.11 3.07
N CYS A 194 -15.51 1.23 2.56
CA CYS A 194 -15.02 2.57 2.90
C CYS A 194 -15.18 2.90 4.38
N THR A 195 -16.35 2.62 4.97
CA THR A 195 -16.58 2.82 6.41
C THR A 195 -15.70 1.91 7.26
N THR A 196 -15.56 0.63 6.91
CA THR A 196 -14.68 -0.30 7.63
C THR A 196 -13.21 0.10 7.52
N ALA A 197 -12.76 0.55 6.35
CA ALA A 197 -11.40 1.06 6.17
C ALA A 197 -11.11 2.28 7.05
N ALA A 198 -12.08 3.17 7.21
CA ALA A 198 -11.97 4.30 8.14
C ALA A 198 -11.85 3.81 9.60
N ALA A 199 -12.67 2.85 10.02
CA ALA A 199 -12.60 2.28 11.37
C ALA A 199 -11.26 1.56 11.64
N LEU A 200 -10.65 0.91 10.64
CA LEU A 200 -9.36 0.22 10.77
C LEU A 200 -8.20 1.17 11.09
N LEU A 201 -8.25 2.42 10.63
CA LEU A 201 -7.19 3.42 10.87
C LEU A 201 -7.51 4.37 12.03
N GLU A 202 -8.63 4.14 12.73
CA GLU A 202 -9.05 4.85 13.94
C GLU A 202 -8.80 3.95 15.16
N PRO A 203 -7.55 3.83 15.66
CA PRO A 203 -7.29 3.05 16.87
C PRO A 203 -8.24 3.43 18.01
N LEU A 204 -8.72 2.40 18.72
CA LEU A 204 -9.49 2.50 19.95
C LEU A 204 -8.70 3.17 21.08
#